data_AF-A0A1E7J562-F1
#
_entry.id   AF-A0A1E7J562-F1
#
_cell.length_a   1.000
_cell.length_b   1.000
_cell.length_c   1.000
_cell.angle_alpha   90.00
_cell.angle_beta   90.00
_cell.angle_gamma   90.00
#
_symmetry.space_group_name_H-M   'P 1'
#
loop_
_entity.id
_entity.type
_entity.pdbx_description
1 polymer ?
#
loop_
_entity_poly.entity_id
_entity_poly.type
_entity_poly.pdbx_seq_one_letter_code
_entity_poly.pdbx_strand_id
1 'polypeptide(L)'
;MRIFDCTRLKRCLTILGVAMGAMGAVFCSAALSQNQQCGSDCLSCHEQVYQKGRSNFYMHPPFDKGDCGKCHLRQSPGESRSDSFSKEIAEPVVFSHPEYLAERTILIRGLNHRAAYDINVIFQDLSRNKVRKQFRGVVPATAAVMKSDDKRPPNISQVKIGPIVKGIFLETIIVWRTDKPSTSCVEYGLSDRYGKRTPEDNVWVRHHRVNIYELKKGKDYHFRVRSRDIPGNEAVSEDFVFNTGKTSPARGIEKEWTGKTKDRGLAVRKAQTFLLKSGLGLYLETTRPASVTVEYLKVAEPAATEEPHLQGAVAVKDSLAGLRTGQELTIHTCYQCHPPEVLGVSHPVGVRPRRTTKIPDDLPTLEGGIITCVTCHEPHGGSRRYFGRKDLSKDVCISCHEGY
;
A
#
# COMPACT_ATOMS: atom_id res chain seq x y z
N MET A 1 -61.15 -16.77 -21.49
CA MET A 1 -62.29 -15.86 -21.24
C MET A 1 -61.78 -14.45 -21.50
N ARG A 2 -62.18 -13.87 -22.65
CA ARG A 2 -62.20 -12.44 -23.07
C ARG A 2 -60.93 -11.56 -22.83
N ILE A 3 -60.41 -10.71 -23.71
CA ILE A 3 -60.81 -10.11 -25.00
C ILE A 3 -59.59 -9.31 -25.52
N PHE A 4 -59.33 -9.37 -26.84
CA PHE A 4 -58.77 -8.39 -27.81
C PHE A 4 -57.62 -7.42 -27.43
N ASP A 5 -56.46 -7.35 -28.13
CA ASP A 5 -56.12 -7.23 -29.57
C ASP A 5 -56.04 -5.76 -30.06
N CYS A 6 -54.87 -5.36 -30.57
CA CYS A 6 -54.73 -4.49 -31.75
C CYS A 6 -53.29 -4.47 -32.27
N THR A 7 -53.01 -5.41 -33.18
CA THR A 7 -52.38 -5.22 -34.50
C THR A 7 -51.54 -3.95 -34.80
N ARG A 8 -50.31 -4.16 -35.29
CA ARG A 8 -49.78 -3.81 -36.64
C ARG A 8 -48.24 -3.69 -36.57
N LEU A 9 -47.40 -4.66 -36.97
CA LEU A 9 -47.27 -5.44 -38.22
C LEU A 9 -46.48 -4.68 -39.34
N LYS A 10 -45.36 -5.31 -39.74
CA LYS A 10 -44.51 -5.18 -40.96
C LYS A 10 -43.47 -4.04 -40.94
N ARG A 11 -42.14 -4.24 -40.86
CA ARG A 11 -41.17 -5.15 -41.53
C ARG A 11 -41.13 -5.09 -43.06
N CYS A 12 -39.93 -4.70 -43.54
CA CYS A 12 -39.27 -4.96 -44.83
C CYS A 12 -39.74 -4.18 -46.07
N LEU A 13 -38.85 -3.38 -46.67
CA LEU A 13 -38.14 -3.73 -47.93
C LEU A 13 -37.12 -2.67 -48.37
N THR A 14 -36.18 -3.16 -49.17
CA THR A 14 -34.87 -2.67 -49.61
C THR A 14 -34.89 -1.96 -50.99
N ILE A 15 -33.88 -1.10 -51.23
CA ILE A 15 -33.23 -0.72 -52.51
C ILE A 15 -33.90 0.32 -53.43
N LEU A 16 -33.20 1.45 -53.69
CA LEU A 16 -32.89 2.00 -55.03
C LEU A 16 -31.89 3.17 -54.94
N GLY A 17 -30.96 3.27 -55.89
CA GLY A 17 -29.91 4.29 -55.93
C GLY A 17 -29.77 5.04 -57.27
N VAL A 18 -28.93 6.09 -57.20
CA VAL A 18 -28.12 6.77 -58.24
C VAL A 18 -28.76 7.86 -59.15
N ALA A 19 -28.14 9.06 -59.11
CA ALA A 19 -27.72 9.98 -60.22
C ALA A 19 -28.01 11.47 -59.91
N MET A 20 -27.01 12.27 -59.51
CA MET A 20 -26.16 13.21 -60.30
C MET A 20 -26.86 14.43 -60.94
N GLY A 21 -26.35 15.64 -60.64
CA GLY A 21 -26.61 16.87 -61.40
C GLY A 21 -26.08 18.14 -60.71
N ALA A 22 -25.01 18.70 -61.26
CA ALA A 22 -24.20 19.81 -60.74
C ALA A 22 -24.80 21.22 -60.98
N MET A 23 -24.39 22.20 -60.15
CA MET A 23 -24.07 23.57 -60.59
C MET A 23 -23.36 24.34 -59.47
N GLY A 24 -22.21 24.94 -59.79
CA GLY A 24 -21.40 25.75 -58.88
C GLY A 24 -21.39 27.23 -59.26
N ALA A 25 -20.98 28.07 -58.30
CA ALA A 25 -20.35 29.40 -58.44
C ALA A 25 -20.00 29.89 -57.00
N VAL A 26 -18.78 29.70 -56.49
CA VAL A 26 -17.61 30.62 -56.50
C VAL A 26 -17.90 32.01 -55.88
N PHE A 27 -17.43 32.26 -54.63
CA PHE A 27 -16.30 33.17 -54.33
C PHE A 27 -16.07 33.40 -52.81
N CYS A 28 -14.77 33.48 -52.48
CA CYS A 28 -14.12 34.22 -51.38
C CYS A 28 -14.28 33.79 -49.91
N SER A 29 -13.23 33.09 -49.46
CA SER A 29 -12.32 33.52 -48.39
C SER A 29 -12.93 33.94 -47.05
N ALA A 30 -13.07 32.96 -46.16
CA ALA A 30 -12.71 33.16 -44.76
C ALA A 30 -12.12 31.85 -44.24
N ALA A 31 -10.79 31.79 -44.16
CA ALA A 31 -10.09 30.85 -43.30
C ALA A 31 -10.43 31.21 -41.85
N LEU A 32 -11.61 30.82 -41.39
CA LEU A 32 -11.94 30.81 -39.98
C LEU A 32 -11.52 29.44 -39.46
N SER A 33 -10.29 29.44 -38.94
CA SER A 33 -9.87 28.63 -37.81
C SER A 33 -11.06 28.35 -36.89
N GLN A 34 -11.73 27.21 -37.09
CA GLN A 34 -12.52 26.60 -36.03
C GLN A 34 -11.51 25.98 -35.07
N ASN A 35 -10.97 26.89 -34.27
CA ASN A 35 -10.38 26.64 -32.98
C ASN A 35 -11.43 25.91 -32.16
N GLN A 36 -11.48 24.59 -32.30
CA GLN A 36 -12.33 23.74 -31.49
C GLN A 36 -11.72 23.82 -30.09
N GLN A 37 -12.34 24.65 -29.25
CA GLN A 37 -12.05 24.76 -27.84
C GLN A 37 -12.05 23.36 -27.23
N CYS A 38 -10.86 22.86 -26.90
CA CYS A 38 -10.65 21.60 -26.21
C CYS A 38 -11.10 21.78 -24.75
N GLY A 39 -12.41 21.74 -24.54
CA GLY A 39 -13.05 21.73 -23.23
C GLY A 39 -13.01 20.33 -22.62
N SER A 40 -12.17 20.17 -21.59
CA SER A 40 -12.38 19.33 -20.39
C SER A 40 -12.85 17.87 -20.51
N ASP A 41 -12.50 17.10 -21.55
CA ASP A 41 -12.51 15.64 -21.43
C ASP A 41 -11.38 14.97 -22.24
N CYS A 42 -10.33 14.54 -21.55
CA CYS A 42 -9.15 13.91 -22.15
C CYS A 42 -9.49 12.62 -22.92
N LEU A 43 -10.54 11.92 -22.49
CA LEU A 43 -10.91 10.61 -23.01
C LEU A 43 -11.52 10.69 -24.41
N SER A 44 -12.17 11.80 -24.74
CA SER A 44 -12.74 12.04 -26.07
C SER A 44 -11.72 11.93 -27.22
N CYS A 45 -10.46 12.28 -26.96
CA CYS A 45 -9.36 12.15 -27.93
C CYS A 45 -8.41 10.99 -27.64
N HIS A 46 -8.33 10.49 -26.40
CA HIS A 46 -7.42 9.41 -25.98
C HIS A 46 -8.11 8.06 -25.72
N GLU A 47 -9.33 7.87 -26.23
CA GLU A 47 -10.17 6.70 -25.97
C GLU A 47 -9.47 5.36 -26.19
N GLN A 48 -8.70 5.22 -27.29
CA GLN A 48 -7.99 3.97 -27.59
C GLN A 48 -6.93 3.62 -26.52
N VAL A 49 -6.24 4.63 -25.99
CA VAL A 49 -5.24 4.46 -24.92
C VAL A 49 -5.95 4.09 -23.62
N TYR A 50 -7.08 4.74 -23.36
CA TYR A 50 -7.89 4.48 -22.18
C TYR A 50 -8.45 3.05 -22.18
N GLN A 51 -9.06 2.61 -23.28
CA GLN A 51 -9.61 1.26 -23.42
C GLN A 51 -8.53 0.17 -23.34
N LYS A 52 -7.36 0.41 -23.94
CA LYS A 52 -6.22 -0.50 -23.80
C LYS A 52 -5.79 -0.62 -22.33
N GLY A 53 -5.71 0.48 -21.61
CA GLY A 53 -5.35 0.46 -20.18
C GLY A 53 -6.40 -0.23 -19.31
N ARG A 54 -7.70 -0.05 -19.60
CA ARG A 54 -8.81 -0.72 -18.89
C ARG A 54 -8.85 -2.23 -19.10
N SER A 55 -8.24 -2.73 -20.16
CA SER A 55 -8.14 -4.17 -20.42
C SER A 55 -7.08 -4.87 -19.57
N ASN A 56 -6.28 -4.12 -18.81
CA ASN A 56 -5.26 -4.69 -17.92
C ASN A 56 -5.86 -5.29 -16.65
N PHE A 57 -5.28 -6.40 -16.18
CA PHE A 57 -5.74 -7.09 -14.97
C PHE A 57 -5.51 -6.28 -13.69
N TYR A 58 -4.40 -5.56 -13.60
CA TYR A 58 -4.12 -4.63 -12.51
C TYR A 58 -4.14 -3.21 -13.03
N MET A 59 -5.03 -2.36 -12.50
CA MET A 59 -5.19 -0.98 -12.92
C MET A 59 -4.62 0.01 -11.89
N HIS A 60 -3.97 1.06 -12.38
CA HIS A 60 -3.42 2.11 -11.53
C HIS A 60 -4.55 3.09 -11.12
N PRO A 61 -4.79 3.36 -9.82
CA PRO A 61 -6.03 4.03 -9.39
C PRO A 61 -6.30 5.42 -9.99
N PRO A 62 -5.32 6.32 -10.18
CA PRO A 62 -5.53 7.58 -10.92
C PRO A 62 -6.02 7.37 -12.37
N PHE A 63 -5.59 6.28 -13.02
CA PHE A 63 -6.00 5.95 -14.38
C PHE A 63 -7.41 5.35 -14.41
N ASP A 64 -7.74 4.44 -13.49
CA ASP A 64 -9.09 3.85 -13.38
C ASP A 64 -10.17 4.90 -13.12
N LYS A 65 -9.82 5.96 -12.38
CA LYS A 65 -10.70 7.10 -12.09
C LYS A 65 -10.79 8.14 -13.22
N GLY A 66 -10.02 7.99 -14.30
CA GLY A 66 -9.99 8.97 -15.39
C GLY A 66 -9.28 10.28 -15.05
N ASP A 67 -8.54 10.36 -13.93
CA ASP A 67 -7.86 11.57 -13.45
C ASP A 67 -6.55 11.86 -14.23
N CYS A 68 -6.61 11.86 -15.56
CA CYS A 68 -5.45 11.95 -16.45
C CYS A 68 -4.59 13.20 -16.17
N GLY A 69 -5.25 14.31 -15.82
CA GLY A 69 -4.59 15.60 -15.53
C GLY A 69 -3.67 15.59 -14.31
N LYS A 70 -3.86 14.68 -13.35
CA LYS A 70 -2.95 14.57 -12.18
C LYS A 70 -1.52 14.25 -12.62
N CYS A 71 -1.40 13.39 -13.62
CA CYS A 71 -0.10 13.00 -14.14
C CYS A 71 0.32 13.84 -15.33
N HIS A 72 -0.57 14.12 -16.28
CA HIS A 72 -0.18 14.71 -17.57
C HIS A 72 -0.07 16.24 -17.57
N LEU A 73 -0.72 16.96 -16.64
CA LEU A 73 -0.80 18.42 -16.66
C LEU A 73 -0.01 19.10 -15.54
N ARG A 74 0.54 20.30 -15.84
CA ARG A 74 1.18 21.19 -14.87
C ARG A 74 0.12 21.97 -14.08
N GLN A 75 0.31 22.13 -12.77
CA GLN A 75 -0.50 23.06 -11.97
C GLN A 75 0.18 24.43 -11.99
N SER A 76 -0.53 25.46 -12.46
CA SER A 76 -0.03 26.85 -12.44
C SER A 76 -0.19 27.46 -11.04
N PRO A 77 0.84 28.11 -10.48
CA PRO A 77 0.69 28.90 -9.26
C PRO A 77 0.07 30.26 -9.65
N GLY A 78 -1.26 30.38 -9.58
CA GLY A 78 -1.90 31.68 -9.76
C GLY A 78 -3.34 31.74 -10.28
N GLU A 79 -4.03 30.64 -10.55
CA GLU A 79 -5.46 30.71 -10.89
C GLU A 79 -6.32 30.35 -9.67
N SER A 80 -6.82 31.42 -9.04
CA SER A 80 -7.97 31.40 -8.14
C SER A 80 -9.13 30.67 -8.83
N ARG A 81 -9.52 29.51 -8.29
CA ARG A 81 -10.80 28.89 -8.62
C ARG A 81 -11.91 29.85 -8.22
N SER A 82 -12.66 30.32 -9.22
CA SER A 82 -13.93 31.01 -9.02
C SER A 82 -14.87 30.12 -8.22
N ASP A 83 -15.50 30.73 -7.23
CA ASP A 83 -16.37 30.12 -6.24
C ASP A 83 -17.48 29.28 -6.86
N SER A 84 -17.49 28.00 -6.47
CA SER A 84 -18.69 27.19 -6.26
C SER A 84 -18.33 26.19 -5.18
N PHE A 85 -18.31 26.66 -3.93
CA PHE A 85 -18.03 25.87 -2.73
C PHE A 85 -19.16 24.83 -2.51
N SER A 86 -19.14 23.73 -3.24
CA SER A 86 -19.46 22.45 -2.60
C SER A 86 -18.25 22.13 -1.74
N LYS A 87 -18.40 22.32 -0.43
CA LYS A 87 -17.45 21.94 0.61
C LYS A 87 -17.12 20.45 0.41
N GLU A 88 -16.08 20.14 -0.36
CA GLU A 88 -15.58 18.77 -0.50
C GLU A 88 -15.25 18.30 0.91
N ILE A 89 -16.10 17.43 1.43
CA ILE A 89 -15.91 16.81 2.74
C ILE A 89 -14.65 15.97 2.55
N ALA A 90 -13.53 16.41 3.11
CA ALA A 90 -12.30 15.66 3.06
C ALA A 90 -12.56 14.25 3.61
N GLU A 91 -12.39 13.24 2.75
CA GLU A 91 -12.65 11.85 3.11
C GLU A 91 -11.53 11.35 4.04
N PRO A 92 -11.87 10.62 5.11
CA PRO A 92 -10.87 10.03 5.98
C PRO A 92 -10.10 8.93 5.25
N VAL A 93 -8.79 8.87 5.47
CA VAL A 93 -7.97 7.73 5.03
C VAL A 93 -8.25 6.55 5.96
N VAL A 94 -8.62 5.40 5.39
CA VAL A 94 -9.02 4.21 6.15
C VAL A 94 -8.11 3.04 5.83
N PHE A 95 -7.64 2.34 6.86
CA PHE A 95 -6.96 1.06 6.71
C PHE A 95 -7.33 0.10 7.85
N SER A 96 -7.34 -1.20 7.55
CA SER A 96 -7.76 -2.24 8.48
C SER A 96 -6.65 -3.25 8.76
N HIS A 97 -6.58 -3.69 10.02
CA HIS A 97 -5.70 -4.73 10.52
C HIS A 97 -6.59 -5.87 11.04
N PRO A 98 -6.80 -6.93 10.22
CA PRO A 98 -7.83 -7.94 10.46
C PRO A 98 -7.45 -8.96 11.55
N GLU A 99 -6.20 -8.98 12.01
CA GLU A 99 -5.74 -9.89 13.05
C GLU A 99 -6.47 -9.60 14.36
N TYR A 100 -6.75 -10.61 15.17
CA TYR A 100 -7.37 -10.42 16.49
C TYR A 100 -6.29 -10.42 17.57
N LEU A 101 -5.85 -9.22 17.98
CA LEU A 101 -4.81 -9.03 18.98
C LEU A 101 -5.33 -8.16 20.12
N ALA A 102 -4.94 -8.48 21.35
CA ALA A 102 -5.30 -7.69 22.53
C ALA A 102 -4.35 -6.50 22.74
N GLU A 103 -3.18 -6.53 22.13
CA GLU A 103 -2.17 -5.47 22.14
C GLU A 103 -1.58 -5.36 20.74
N ARG A 104 -1.37 -4.14 20.24
CA ARG A 104 -0.60 -3.89 19.03
C ARG A 104 -0.07 -2.46 18.97
N THR A 105 0.95 -2.29 18.15
CA THR A 105 1.42 -0.97 17.71
C THR A 105 1.20 -0.82 16.21
N ILE A 106 0.58 0.28 15.80
CA ILE A 106 0.37 0.65 14.38
C ILE A 106 1.17 1.93 14.09
N LEU A 107 1.85 1.98 12.96
CA LEU A 107 2.58 3.17 12.52
C LEU A 107 1.86 3.85 11.36
N ILE A 108 1.38 5.07 11.58
CA ILE A 108 0.86 5.93 10.51
C ILE A 108 2.03 6.73 9.94
N ARG A 109 2.38 6.42 8.69
CA ARG A 109 3.50 7.05 7.97
C ARG A 109 3.00 8.16 7.05
N GLY A 110 3.90 9.05 6.64
CA GLY A 110 3.60 10.08 5.63
C GLY A 110 2.68 11.20 6.13
N LEU A 111 2.51 11.36 7.44
CA LEU A 111 1.81 12.51 8.01
C LEU A 111 2.72 13.74 7.96
N ASN A 112 2.15 14.90 7.63
CA ASN A 112 2.84 16.16 7.87
C ASN A 112 2.99 16.34 9.39
N HIS A 113 4.23 16.38 9.87
CA HIS A 113 4.51 16.39 11.30
C HIS A 113 3.94 17.61 12.04
N ARG A 114 3.66 18.71 11.34
CA ARG A 114 3.14 19.94 11.93
C ARG A 114 1.63 20.16 11.67
N ALA A 115 1.00 19.35 10.82
CA ALA A 115 -0.44 19.39 10.60
C ALA A 115 -1.20 18.68 11.74
N ALA A 116 -2.45 19.08 11.97
CA ALA A 116 -3.31 18.45 12.97
C ALA A 116 -4.24 17.40 12.34
N TYR A 117 -4.42 16.28 13.02
CA TYR A 117 -5.21 15.14 12.55
C TYR A 117 -6.23 14.67 13.58
N ASP A 118 -7.44 14.39 13.13
CA ASP A 118 -8.40 13.59 13.88
C ASP A 118 -8.22 12.12 13.51
N ILE A 119 -8.05 11.25 14.51
CA ILE A 119 -7.81 9.82 14.35
C ILE A 119 -8.88 9.04 15.10
N ASN A 120 -9.66 8.23 14.37
CA ASN A 120 -10.63 7.30 14.93
C ASN A 120 -10.09 5.87 14.80
N VAL A 121 -10.06 5.16 15.92
CA VAL A 121 -9.68 3.75 15.99
C VAL A 121 -10.92 2.95 16.37
N ILE A 122 -11.31 2.01 15.52
CA ILE A 122 -12.45 1.12 15.72
C ILE A 122 -11.90 -0.27 16.04
N PHE A 123 -12.28 -0.81 17.18
CA PHE A 123 -11.95 -2.16 17.60
C PHE A 123 -13.18 -3.03 17.41
N GLN A 124 -13.02 -4.22 16.84
CA GLN A 124 -14.09 -5.20 16.69
C GLN A 124 -13.66 -6.59 17.17
N ASP A 125 -14.43 -7.19 18.10
CA ASP A 125 -14.20 -8.56 18.57
C ASP A 125 -14.88 -9.61 17.65
N LEU A 126 -14.62 -10.90 17.93
CA LEU A 126 -15.16 -12.02 17.14
C LEU A 126 -16.69 -12.11 17.24
N SER A 127 -17.28 -11.59 18.32
CA SER A 127 -18.72 -11.46 18.52
C SER A 127 -19.30 -10.24 17.80
N ARG A 128 -18.49 -9.52 17.02
CA ARG A 128 -18.82 -8.30 16.25
C ARG A 128 -19.16 -7.08 17.12
N ASN A 129 -18.89 -7.12 18.42
CA ASN A 129 -19.00 -5.94 19.27
C ASN A 129 -17.94 -4.93 18.86
N LYS A 130 -18.30 -3.64 18.85
CA LYS A 130 -17.40 -2.55 18.49
C LYS A 130 -17.19 -1.58 19.64
N VAL A 131 -15.94 -1.16 19.84
CA VAL A 131 -15.61 0.01 20.67
C VAL A 131 -14.75 0.97 19.86
N ARG A 132 -14.84 2.27 20.16
CA ARG A 132 -14.12 3.31 19.42
C ARG A 132 -13.23 4.12 20.36
N LYS A 133 -12.08 4.54 19.86
CA LYS A 133 -11.22 5.56 20.48
C LYS A 133 -10.96 6.66 19.48
N GLN A 134 -11.28 7.90 19.87
CA GLN A 134 -10.97 9.08 19.08
C GLN A 134 -9.79 9.85 19.70
N PHE A 135 -8.89 10.31 18.85
CA PHE A 135 -7.89 11.33 19.14
C PHE A 135 -8.21 12.54 18.26
N ARG A 136 -8.26 13.74 18.83
CA ARG A 136 -8.60 14.96 18.09
C ARG A 136 -7.41 15.90 18.01
N GLY A 137 -7.22 16.55 16.88
CA GLY A 137 -6.18 17.58 16.69
C GLY A 137 -4.76 17.09 16.99
N VAL A 138 -4.46 15.81 16.72
CA VAL A 138 -3.14 15.23 16.94
C VAL A 138 -2.14 15.87 15.99
N VAL A 139 -1.14 16.55 16.54
CA VAL A 139 0.00 17.06 15.78
C VAL A 139 1.18 16.10 16.02
N PRO A 140 1.69 15.40 15.00
CA PRO A 140 2.73 14.39 15.22
C PRO A 140 3.99 14.93 15.91
N ALA A 141 4.41 16.17 15.60
CA ALA A 141 5.59 16.81 16.18
C ALA A 141 5.47 17.06 17.70
N THR A 142 4.25 17.15 18.24
CA THR A 142 4.02 17.34 19.68
C THR A 142 3.74 16.03 20.40
N ALA A 143 3.63 14.90 19.68
CA ALA A 143 3.46 13.60 20.31
C ALA A 143 4.74 13.23 21.08
N ALA A 144 4.58 12.55 22.22
CA ALA A 144 5.71 12.13 23.02
C ALA A 144 6.67 11.28 22.16
N VAL A 145 7.91 11.72 22.04
CA VAL A 145 8.94 10.98 21.32
C VAL A 145 9.21 9.70 22.09
N MET A 146 9.05 8.55 21.42
CA MET A 146 9.49 7.31 22.03
C MET A 146 11.01 7.33 22.09
N LYS A 147 11.57 7.14 23.30
CA LYS A 147 13.00 7.16 23.56
C LYS A 147 13.74 6.21 22.61
N SER A 148 14.36 6.78 21.57
CA SER A 148 15.08 6.03 20.51
C SER A 148 16.55 5.78 20.85
N ASP A 149 16.97 6.11 22.06
CA ASP A 149 18.31 5.91 22.62
C ASP A 149 18.44 4.60 23.41
N ASP A 150 17.32 3.88 23.64
CA ASP A 150 17.37 2.55 24.25
C ASP A 150 18.07 1.58 23.30
N LYS A 151 19.25 1.09 23.73
CA LYS A 151 20.07 0.11 23.02
C LYS A 151 19.91 -1.32 23.55
N ARG A 152 19.04 -1.53 24.54
CA ARG A 152 18.86 -2.85 25.15
C ARG A 152 17.88 -3.67 24.32
N PRO A 153 18.26 -4.86 23.82
CA PRO A 153 17.33 -5.77 23.17
C PRO A 153 16.12 -6.12 24.06
N PRO A 154 14.99 -6.55 23.48
CA PRO A 154 13.88 -7.06 24.25
C PRO A 154 14.27 -8.35 24.99
N ASN A 155 13.82 -8.51 26.23
CA ASN A 155 14.05 -9.74 26.98
C ASN A 155 12.99 -10.80 26.59
N ILE A 156 13.43 -11.89 25.97
CA ILE A 156 12.56 -13.00 25.55
C ILE A 156 12.34 -13.96 26.72
N SER A 157 11.08 -14.31 26.97
CA SER A 157 10.71 -15.23 28.05
C SER A 157 9.50 -16.09 27.70
N GLN A 158 9.26 -17.13 28.50
CA GLN A 158 8.08 -18.00 28.37
C GLN A 158 7.88 -18.61 26.97
N VAL A 159 8.98 -18.95 26.29
CA VAL A 159 8.93 -19.65 25.01
C VAL A 159 8.30 -21.03 25.24
N LYS A 160 7.19 -21.28 24.54
CA LYS A 160 6.46 -22.54 24.61
C LYS A 160 6.02 -22.96 23.22
N ILE A 161 5.98 -24.27 23.03
CA ILE A 161 5.39 -24.89 21.85
C ILE A 161 3.97 -25.35 22.18
N GLY A 162 3.06 -25.12 21.24
CA GLY A 162 1.71 -25.66 21.28
C GLY A 162 1.64 -27.12 20.85
N PRO A 163 0.48 -27.75 20.98
CA PRO A 163 0.28 -29.12 20.49
C PRO A 163 0.59 -29.24 19.00
N ILE A 164 1.16 -30.37 18.58
CA ILE A 164 1.34 -30.69 17.16
C ILE A 164 -0.02 -31.15 16.61
N VAL A 165 -0.57 -30.40 15.68
CA VAL A 165 -1.90 -30.66 15.11
C VAL A 165 -1.75 -31.24 13.73
N LYS A 166 -2.62 -32.19 13.40
CA LYS A 166 -2.78 -32.68 12.03
C LYS A 166 -4.01 -32.03 11.38
N GLY A 167 -3.77 -30.96 10.64
CA GLY A 167 -4.74 -30.37 9.71
C GLY A 167 -4.59 -31.01 8.32
N ILE A 168 -4.51 -30.17 7.28
CA ILE A 168 -4.07 -30.62 5.94
C ILE A 168 -2.60 -31.06 5.99
N PHE A 169 -1.77 -30.31 6.71
CA PHE A 169 -0.39 -30.64 7.04
C PHE A 169 -0.21 -30.77 8.56
N LEU A 170 0.94 -31.28 9.01
CA LEU A 170 1.30 -31.15 10.42
C LEU A 170 1.75 -29.71 10.69
N GLU A 171 1.23 -29.15 11.77
CA GLU A 171 1.47 -27.77 12.17
C GLU A 171 1.60 -27.65 13.68
N THR A 172 2.21 -26.56 14.12
CA THR A 172 2.28 -26.18 15.53
C THR A 172 2.29 -24.67 15.66
N ILE A 173 2.14 -24.19 16.89
CA ILE A 173 2.16 -22.78 17.23
C ILE A 173 3.29 -22.58 18.23
N ILE A 174 4.12 -21.57 17.99
CA ILE A 174 5.14 -21.12 18.93
C ILE A 174 4.72 -19.79 19.52
N VAL A 175 4.87 -19.67 20.83
CA VAL A 175 4.36 -18.56 21.63
C VAL A 175 5.40 -18.17 22.65
N TRP A 176 5.60 -16.87 22.84
CA TRP A 176 6.56 -16.34 23.80
C TRP A 176 6.15 -14.93 24.23
N ARG A 177 6.90 -14.37 25.20
CA ARG A 177 6.74 -13.01 25.68
C ARG A 177 7.99 -12.19 25.54
N THR A 178 7.81 -10.90 25.39
CA THR A 178 8.85 -9.88 25.51
C THR A 178 8.45 -8.83 26.54
N ASP A 179 9.44 -8.17 27.14
CA ASP A 179 9.24 -7.04 28.05
C ASP A 179 8.89 -5.74 27.31
N LYS A 180 9.20 -5.66 26.02
CA LYS A 180 8.97 -4.51 25.14
C LYS A 180 8.23 -4.93 23.86
N PRO A 181 7.34 -4.09 23.30
CA PRO A 181 6.71 -4.35 22.02
C PRO A 181 7.75 -4.66 20.95
N SER A 182 7.67 -5.86 20.36
CA SER A 182 8.67 -6.39 19.44
C SER A 182 8.00 -7.12 18.27
N THR A 183 8.73 -7.29 17.17
CA THR A 183 8.32 -8.16 16.07
C THR A 183 8.37 -9.64 16.47
N SER A 184 7.68 -10.48 15.70
CA SER A 184 7.62 -11.92 15.88
C SER A 184 8.23 -12.65 14.69
N CYS A 185 9.24 -13.49 14.93
CA CYS A 185 9.84 -14.34 13.91
C CYS A 185 10.36 -15.66 14.51
N VAL A 186 10.27 -16.75 13.76
CA VAL A 186 10.79 -18.06 14.16
C VAL A 186 11.72 -18.62 13.09
N GLU A 187 12.90 -19.07 13.51
CA GLU A 187 13.80 -19.89 12.69
C GLU A 187 13.68 -21.34 13.16
N TYR A 188 13.59 -22.27 12.20
CA TYR A 188 13.37 -23.68 12.51
C TYR A 188 13.97 -24.61 11.44
N GLY A 189 14.27 -25.84 11.83
CA GLY A 189 14.83 -26.86 10.93
C GLY A 189 15.01 -28.21 11.60
N LEU A 190 15.57 -29.18 10.88
CA LEU A 190 15.85 -30.53 11.40
C LEU A 190 17.19 -30.62 12.16
N SER A 191 17.88 -29.49 12.31
CA SER A 191 19.16 -29.32 12.99
C SER A 191 19.25 -27.91 13.57
N ASP A 192 20.19 -27.69 14.47
CA ASP A 192 20.57 -26.39 15.07
C ASP A 192 21.03 -25.32 14.05
N ARG A 193 21.42 -25.72 12.83
CA ARG A 193 21.63 -24.79 11.70
C ARG A 193 20.35 -24.16 11.17
N TYR A 194 19.20 -24.65 11.65
CA TYR A 194 17.88 -24.33 11.12
C TYR A 194 17.86 -24.54 9.60
N GLY A 195 17.17 -23.69 8.85
CA GLY A 195 17.08 -23.78 7.39
C GLY A 195 15.77 -23.22 6.83
N LYS A 196 14.81 -22.96 7.72
CA LYS A 196 13.58 -22.21 7.43
C LYS A 196 13.45 -21.04 8.39
N ARG A 197 12.79 -19.98 7.92
CA ARG A 197 12.47 -18.79 8.70
C ARG A 197 11.07 -18.31 8.33
N THR A 198 10.25 -18.02 9.33
CA THR A 198 8.94 -17.39 9.08
C THR A 198 9.14 -15.93 8.69
N PRO A 199 8.22 -15.33 7.91
CA PRO A 199 8.21 -13.88 7.73
C PRO A 199 8.24 -13.17 9.09
N GLU A 200 9.00 -12.10 9.18
CA GLU A 200 8.94 -11.20 10.33
C GLU A 200 7.66 -10.36 10.19
N ASP A 201 6.86 -10.29 11.26
CA ASP A 201 5.67 -9.46 11.25
C ASP A 201 6.03 -7.96 11.27
N ASN A 202 5.08 -7.13 10.82
CA ASN A 202 5.19 -5.68 10.89
C ASN A 202 4.38 -5.11 12.08
N VAL A 203 4.11 -5.95 13.09
CA VAL A 203 3.24 -5.61 14.22
C VAL A 203 4.01 -5.83 15.51
N TRP A 204 4.23 -4.77 16.28
CA TRP A 204 4.92 -4.88 17.57
C TRP A 204 3.95 -5.25 18.68
N VAL A 205 4.19 -6.39 19.32
CA VAL A 205 3.42 -6.95 20.44
C VAL A 205 4.36 -7.45 21.53
N ARG A 206 3.83 -7.67 22.74
CA ARG A 206 4.55 -8.35 23.84
C ARG A 206 4.19 -9.81 24.00
N HIS A 207 3.06 -10.23 23.42
CA HIS A 207 2.58 -11.61 23.41
C HIS A 207 2.62 -12.11 21.98
N HIS A 208 3.61 -12.93 21.68
CA HIS A 208 3.89 -13.38 20.34
C HIS A 208 3.23 -14.73 20.08
N ARG A 209 2.81 -14.94 18.83
CA ARG A 209 2.20 -16.18 18.36
C ARG A 209 2.52 -16.37 16.89
N VAL A 210 3.29 -17.41 16.57
CA VAL A 210 3.66 -17.75 15.20
C VAL A 210 3.27 -19.20 14.91
N ASN A 211 2.58 -19.42 13.79
CA ASN A 211 2.27 -20.76 13.30
C ASN A 211 3.40 -21.27 12.41
N ILE A 212 3.74 -22.55 12.57
CA ILE A 212 4.65 -23.29 11.68
C ILE A 212 3.85 -24.39 11.00
N TYR A 213 3.92 -24.42 9.67
CA TYR A 213 3.20 -25.36 8.83
C TYR A 213 4.15 -26.38 8.17
N GLU A 214 3.57 -27.39 7.52
CA GLU A 214 4.28 -28.36 6.68
C GLU A 214 5.41 -29.12 7.41
N LEU A 215 5.15 -29.48 8.66
CA LEU A 215 6.08 -30.29 9.44
C LEU A 215 6.06 -31.75 8.96
N LYS A 216 7.23 -32.40 8.97
CA LYS A 216 7.36 -33.83 8.69
C LYS A 216 7.05 -34.61 9.97
N LYS A 217 6.28 -35.70 9.86
CA LYS A 217 5.92 -36.56 11.01
C LYS A 217 7.13 -37.30 11.57
N GLY A 218 7.17 -37.47 12.89
CA GLY A 218 8.19 -38.30 13.57
C GLY A 218 9.61 -37.77 13.41
N LYS A 219 9.76 -36.44 13.35
CA LYS A 219 11.05 -35.76 13.26
C LYS A 219 11.25 -34.85 14.46
N ASP A 220 12.49 -34.72 14.87
CA ASP A 220 12.93 -33.68 15.78
C ASP A 220 13.19 -32.40 14.99
N TYR A 221 12.65 -31.30 15.48
CA TYR A 221 12.83 -29.96 14.94
C TYR A 221 13.49 -29.09 15.99
N HIS A 222 14.55 -28.42 15.59
CA HIS A 222 15.18 -27.32 16.32
C HIS A 222 14.50 -26.01 15.93
N PHE A 223 14.29 -25.12 16.88
CA PHE A 223 13.80 -23.77 16.63
C PHE A 223 14.37 -22.76 17.62
N ARG A 224 14.38 -21.50 17.19
CA ARG A 224 14.57 -20.34 18.07
C ARG A 224 13.67 -19.21 17.63
N VAL A 225 13.35 -18.33 18.57
CA VAL A 225 12.53 -17.14 18.31
C VAL A 225 13.41 -15.90 18.21
N ARG A 226 13.02 -14.96 17.35
CA ARG A 226 13.68 -13.67 17.18
C ARG A 226 12.64 -12.57 17.36
N SER A 227 13.02 -11.53 18.08
CA SER A 227 12.18 -10.38 18.33
C SER A 227 12.98 -9.09 18.22
N ARG A 228 12.48 -8.17 17.40
CA ARG A 228 13.09 -6.85 17.19
C ARG A 228 12.18 -5.78 17.77
N ASP A 229 12.71 -4.98 18.69
CA ASP A 229 11.96 -3.86 19.23
C ASP A 229 11.80 -2.72 18.21
N ILE A 230 11.01 -1.71 18.55
CA ILE A 230 10.73 -0.59 17.64
C ILE A 230 12.01 0.22 17.28
N PRO A 231 12.95 0.49 18.21
CA PRO A 231 14.26 1.07 17.87
C PRO A 231 15.14 0.21 16.94
N GLY A 232 14.85 -1.09 16.85
CA GLY A 232 15.56 -2.02 15.98
C GLY A 232 16.55 -2.93 16.69
N ASN A 233 16.61 -2.89 18.03
CA ASN A 233 17.41 -3.83 18.82
C ASN A 233 16.80 -5.23 18.72
N GLU A 234 17.64 -6.22 18.47
CA GLU A 234 17.20 -7.59 18.24
C GLU A 234 17.64 -8.50 19.37
N ALA A 235 16.72 -9.34 19.84
CA ALA A 235 16.99 -10.47 20.71
C ALA A 235 16.68 -11.78 20.00
N VAL A 236 17.48 -12.80 20.33
CA VAL A 236 17.35 -14.16 19.83
C VAL A 236 17.35 -15.09 21.05
N SER A 237 16.43 -16.05 21.08
CA SER A 237 16.38 -17.03 22.16
C SER A 237 17.50 -18.07 22.05
N GLU A 238 17.63 -18.89 23.09
CA GLU A 238 18.32 -20.18 22.99
C GLU A 238 17.60 -21.13 22.00
N ASP A 239 18.25 -22.25 21.71
CA ASP A 239 17.70 -23.32 20.87
C ASP A 239 16.72 -24.20 21.67
N PHE A 240 15.60 -24.54 21.04
CA PHE A 240 14.60 -25.44 21.58
C PHE A 240 14.35 -26.58 20.60
N VAL A 241 14.05 -27.77 21.14
CA VAL A 241 13.76 -28.96 20.34
C VAL A 241 12.35 -29.45 20.61
N PHE A 242 11.64 -29.85 19.55
CA PHE A 242 10.36 -30.56 19.67
C PHE A 242 10.25 -31.71 18.68
N ASN A 243 9.47 -32.73 19.06
CA ASN A 243 9.24 -33.92 18.26
C ASN A 243 7.83 -33.92 17.66
N THR A 244 7.71 -34.29 16.38
CA THR A 244 6.43 -34.36 15.65
C THR A 244 5.84 -35.77 15.55
N GLY A 245 6.29 -36.69 16.41
CA GLY A 245 5.84 -38.09 16.44
C GLY A 245 4.46 -38.27 17.07
N LYS A 246 4.11 -37.44 18.06
CA LYS A 246 2.81 -37.44 18.72
C LYS A 246 1.98 -36.24 18.24
N THR A 247 0.78 -36.52 17.73
CA THR A 247 -0.16 -35.48 17.26
C THR A 247 -1.35 -35.39 18.20
N SER A 248 -1.78 -34.17 18.49
CA SER A 248 -3.01 -33.89 19.22
C SER A 248 -4.19 -33.76 18.25
N PRO A 249 -5.42 -34.15 18.66
CA PRO A 249 -6.63 -33.87 17.89
C PRO A 249 -6.84 -32.36 17.72
N ALA A 250 -7.32 -31.93 16.55
CA ALA A 250 -7.54 -30.51 16.25
C ALA A 250 -8.61 -29.82 17.13
N ARG A 251 -9.50 -30.59 17.78
CA ARG A 251 -10.54 -30.04 18.67
C ARG A 251 -9.98 -29.84 20.08
N GLY A 252 -9.72 -28.59 20.46
CA GLY A 252 -9.49 -28.23 21.86
C GLY A 252 -8.50 -27.09 22.13
N ILE A 253 -7.78 -26.61 21.12
CA ILE A 253 -6.59 -25.75 21.31
C ILE A 253 -6.96 -24.31 21.71
N GLU A 254 -8.21 -23.91 21.48
CA GLU A 254 -8.69 -22.54 21.77
C GLU A 254 -8.82 -22.23 23.27
N LYS A 255 -9.01 -23.26 24.12
CA LYS A 255 -9.33 -23.09 25.55
C LYS A 255 -8.12 -23.05 26.48
N GLU A 256 -6.95 -23.54 26.07
CA GLU A 256 -5.79 -23.65 26.96
C GLU A 256 -4.88 -22.42 26.93
N TRP A 257 -4.95 -21.63 25.85
CA TRP A 257 -4.11 -20.43 25.67
C TRP A 257 -4.86 -19.11 25.88
N THR A 258 -6.20 -19.14 25.90
CA THR A 258 -7.03 -18.02 26.33
C THR A 258 -7.25 -18.15 27.84
N GLY A 259 -6.36 -17.55 28.63
CA GLY A 259 -6.51 -17.54 30.09
C GLY A 259 -7.94 -17.15 30.48
N LYS A 260 -8.49 -17.75 31.54
CA LYS A 260 -9.85 -17.48 32.06
C LYS A 260 -10.08 -15.98 32.24
N THR A 261 -10.56 -15.30 31.22
CA THR A 261 -11.01 -13.91 31.32
C THR A 261 -12.42 -13.97 31.90
N LYS A 262 -12.61 -13.43 33.11
CA LYS A 262 -13.95 -13.05 33.58
C LYS A 262 -14.61 -12.29 32.43
N ASP A 263 -15.82 -12.69 32.05
CA ASP A 263 -16.54 -12.12 30.91
C ASP A 263 -16.83 -10.65 31.17
N ARG A 264 -15.87 -9.82 30.76
CA ARG A 264 -15.95 -8.37 30.72
C ARG A 264 -15.95 -8.05 29.23
N GLY A 265 -16.94 -7.29 28.78
CA GLY A 265 -17.08 -6.93 27.37
C GLY A 265 -15.81 -6.32 26.78
N LEU A 266 -15.77 -6.22 25.45
CA LEU A 266 -14.68 -5.53 24.75
C LEU A 266 -14.57 -4.09 25.25
N ALA A 267 -13.39 -3.69 25.72
CA ALA A 267 -13.09 -2.33 26.16
C ALA A 267 -11.64 -1.96 25.82
N VAL A 268 -11.38 -0.68 25.60
CA VAL A 268 -10.03 -0.13 25.38
C VAL A 268 -9.34 0.00 26.74
N ARG A 269 -8.24 -0.72 26.95
CA ARG A 269 -7.41 -0.61 28.16
C ARG A 269 -6.46 0.58 28.07
N LYS A 270 -5.82 0.74 26.91
CA LYS A 270 -4.84 1.80 26.68
C LYS A 270 -4.80 2.13 25.20
N ALA A 271 -4.77 3.42 24.89
CA ALA A 271 -4.64 3.91 23.52
C ALA A 271 -3.91 5.24 23.57
N GLN A 272 -2.72 5.30 22.98
CA GLN A 272 -1.86 6.49 23.04
C GLN A 272 -1.11 6.67 21.71
N THR A 273 -0.86 7.93 21.38
CA THR A 273 0.01 8.32 20.28
C THR A 273 1.44 8.51 20.78
N PHE A 274 2.41 8.26 19.92
CA PHE A 274 3.81 8.56 20.16
C PHE A 274 4.53 8.83 18.85
N LEU A 275 5.63 9.56 18.88
CA LEU A 275 6.41 9.85 17.68
C LEU A 275 7.60 8.88 17.55
N LEU A 276 7.76 8.34 16.35
CA LEU A 276 8.96 7.66 15.88
C LEU A 276 9.59 8.48 14.75
N LYS A 277 10.90 8.28 14.51
CA LYS A 277 11.57 8.87 13.32
C LYS A 277 10.83 8.57 12.01
N SER A 278 10.14 7.43 11.96
CA SER A 278 9.43 6.92 10.79
C SER A 278 7.94 7.28 10.72
N GLY A 279 7.37 8.03 11.68
CA GLY A 279 5.95 8.44 11.66
C GLY A 279 5.27 8.45 13.03
N LEU A 280 3.94 8.61 13.01
CA LEU A 280 3.09 8.63 14.22
C LEU A 280 2.71 7.19 14.61
N GLY A 281 3.20 6.74 15.76
CA GLY A 281 2.83 5.47 16.36
C GLY A 281 1.53 5.55 17.15
N LEU A 282 0.71 4.51 17.04
CA LEU A 282 -0.46 4.23 17.85
C LEU A 282 -0.20 2.96 18.66
N TYR A 283 -0.07 3.08 19.97
CA TYR A 283 -0.08 1.93 20.87
C TYR A 283 -1.52 1.67 21.31
N LEU A 284 -2.02 0.46 21.09
CA LEU A 284 -3.40 0.07 21.28
C LEU A 284 -3.49 -1.21 22.11
N GLU A 285 -4.32 -1.21 23.14
CA GLU A 285 -4.53 -2.33 24.04
C GLU A 285 -5.99 -2.44 24.45
N THR A 286 -6.54 -3.65 24.40
CA THR A 286 -7.94 -3.97 24.69
C THR A 286 -8.06 -5.08 25.74
N THR A 287 -9.24 -5.21 26.35
CA THR A 287 -9.54 -6.28 27.31
C THR A 287 -9.66 -7.65 26.66
N ARG A 288 -9.90 -7.71 25.35
CA ARG A 288 -10.05 -8.92 24.53
C ARG A 288 -9.38 -8.72 23.17
N PRO A 289 -8.91 -9.79 22.52
CA PRO A 289 -8.41 -9.71 21.15
C PRO A 289 -9.44 -9.08 20.20
N ALA A 290 -9.01 -8.09 19.44
CA ALA A 290 -9.86 -7.38 18.50
C ALA A 290 -9.11 -7.06 17.20
N SER A 291 -9.84 -7.08 16.09
CA SER A 291 -9.41 -6.43 14.84
C SER A 291 -9.47 -4.91 14.99
N VAL A 292 -8.67 -4.19 14.22
CA VAL A 292 -8.55 -2.73 14.31
C VAL A 292 -8.71 -2.09 12.94
N THR A 293 -9.62 -1.13 12.84
CA THR A 293 -9.70 -0.20 11.71
C THR A 293 -9.28 1.18 12.19
N VAL A 294 -8.37 1.82 11.47
CA VAL A 294 -7.94 3.19 11.74
C VAL A 294 -8.42 4.07 10.60
N GLU A 295 -9.05 5.17 10.99
CA GLU A 295 -9.52 6.23 10.11
C GLU A 295 -8.84 7.51 10.57
N TYR A 296 -8.21 8.26 9.67
CA TYR A 296 -7.65 9.56 10.03
C TYR A 296 -7.95 10.63 9.00
N LEU A 297 -8.10 11.86 9.48
CA LEU A 297 -8.44 13.02 8.69
C LEU A 297 -7.55 14.20 9.08
N LYS A 298 -6.97 14.88 8.10
CA LYS A 298 -6.26 16.14 8.33
C LYS A 298 -7.28 17.23 8.59
N VAL A 299 -7.19 17.88 9.76
CA VAL A 299 -8.17 18.89 10.21
C VAL A 299 -7.60 20.31 10.27
N ALA A 300 -6.26 20.48 10.28
CA ALA A 300 -5.62 21.78 10.13
C ALA A 300 -4.23 21.66 9.49
N GLU A 301 -3.86 22.66 8.67
CA GLU A 301 -2.50 22.83 8.14
C GLU A 301 -1.58 23.50 9.17
N PRO A 302 -0.25 23.31 9.09
CA PRO A 302 0.68 24.04 9.94
C PRO A 302 0.64 25.54 9.63
N ALA A 303 0.76 26.37 10.66
CA ALA A 303 0.98 27.81 10.48
C ALA A 303 2.25 28.02 9.63
N ALA A 304 2.11 28.78 8.53
CA ALA A 304 3.22 29.06 7.63
C ALA A 304 4.37 29.72 8.42
N THR A 305 5.50 29.03 8.50
CA THR A 305 6.79 29.61 8.89
C THR A 305 7.71 29.38 7.72
N GLU A 306 8.20 30.49 7.16
CA GLU A 306 9.06 30.54 5.97
C GLU A 306 10.31 29.68 6.19
N GLU A 307 10.62 28.78 5.26
CA GLU A 307 11.95 28.16 5.15
C GLU A 307 12.54 28.39 3.75
N PRO A 308 13.87 28.50 3.63
CA PRO A 308 14.54 29.22 2.56
C PRO A 308 14.72 28.37 1.30
N HIS A 309 14.54 29.03 0.16
CA HIS A 309 14.72 28.47 -1.18
C HIS A 309 16.17 28.07 -1.46
N LEU A 310 16.37 26.87 -2.01
CA LEU A 310 17.61 26.47 -2.69
C LEU A 310 17.34 26.41 -4.19
N GLN A 311 17.90 27.39 -4.92
CA GLN A 311 17.94 27.45 -6.38
C GLN A 311 18.82 26.33 -6.96
N GLY A 312 18.38 25.76 -8.07
CA GLY A 312 19.20 24.91 -8.95
C GLY A 312 18.43 24.50 -10.21
N ALA A 313 18.28 25.42 -11.16
CA ALA A 313 17.63 25.16 -12.44
C ALA A 313 18.65 24.71 -13.49
N VAL A 314 18.32 23.66 -14.25
CA VAL A 314 18.86 23.41 -15.59
C VAL A 314 17.67 23.28 -16.53
N ALA A 315 17.63 24.14 -17.54
CA ALA A 315 16.55 24.22 -18.52
C ALA A 315 16.74 23.17 -19.63
N VAL A 316 15.64 22.54 -20.05
CA VAL A 316 15.53 21.88 -21.36
C VAL A 316 14.26 22.38 -22.06
N LYS A 317 14.46 22.90 -23.27
CA LYS A 317 13.46 23.41 -24.20
C LYS A 317 12.50 22.29 -24.63
N ASP A 318 11.30 22.72 -25.01
CA ASP A 318 10.15 21.93 -25.51
C ASP A 318 9.22 21.38 -24.44
N SER A 319 8.57 22.28 -23.71
CA SER A 319 7.30 21.98 -23.04
C SER A 319 6.16 22.54 -23.88
N LEU A 320 5.33 21.67 -24.48
CA LEU A 320 3.99 22.09 -24.92
C LEU A 320 3.28 22.72 -23.72
N ALA A 321 2.74 23.93 -23.91
CA ALA A 321 2.15 24.71 -22.82
C ALA A 321 1.09 23.86 -22.07
N GLY A 322 1.30 23.66 -20.76
CA GLY A 322 0.37 22.94 -19.88
C GLY A 322 0.68 21.46 -19.63
N LEU A 323 1.51 20.79 -20.45
CA LEU A 323 1.88 19.39 -20.25
C LEU A 323 3.16 19.24 -19.40
N ARG A 324 3.22 18.17 -18.61
CA ARG A 324 4.44 17.79 -17.88
C ARG A 324 5.49 17.23 -18.84
N THR A 325 6.77 17.49 -18.54
CA THR A 325 7.90 16.90 -19.26
C THR A 325 8.04 15.40 -18.97
N GLY A 326 8.82 14.69 -19.81
CA GLY A 326 9.17 13.29 -19.57
C GLY A 326 9.79 13.05 -18.18
N GLN A 327 10.69 13.91 -17.73
CA GLN A 327 11.29 13.79 -16.39
C GLN A 327 10.25 13.96 -15.28
N GLU A 328 9.34 14.92 -15.43
CA GLU A 328 8.26 15.13 -14.46
C GLU A 328 7.31 13.93 -14.42
N LEU A 329 6.98 13.33 -15.56
CA LEU A 329 6.06 12.18 -15.69
C LEU A 329 6.62 10.85 -15.17
N THR A 330 7.94 10.72 -15.14
CA THR A 330 8.60 9.43 -14.88
C THR A 330 9.09 9.26 -13.44
N ILE A 331 9.23 10.37 -12.68
CA ILE A 331 9.71 10.36 -11.29
C ILE A 331 8.90 11.31 -10.41
N HIS A 332 8.97 12.62 -10.67
CA HIS A 332 8.48 13.64 -9.73
C HIS A 332 6.97 13.57 -9.50
N THR A 333 6.20 13.33 -10.56
CA THR A 333 4.74 13.15 -10.49
C THR A 333 4.38 11.90 -9.71
N CYS A 334 5.10 10.81 -9.90
CA CYS A 334 4.85 9.56 -9.18
C CYS A 334 5.03 9.77 -7.67
N TYR A 335 6.05 10.52 -7.26
CA TYR A 335 6.29 10.85 -5.86
C TYR A 335 5.22 11.72 -5.20
N GLN A 336 4.35 12.37 -5.96
CA GLN A 336 3.21 13.09 -5.38
C GLN A 336 2.20 12.15 -4.70
N CYS A 337 2.14 10.89 -5.13
CA CYS A 337 1.26 9.87 -4.54
C CYS A 337 2.05 8.70 -3.93
N HIS A 338 3.24 8.41 -4.44
CA HIS A 338 4.13 7.35 -3.98
C HIS A 338 5.48 7.91 -3.56
N PRO A 339 5.54 8.74 -2.50
CA PRO A 339 6.78 9.38 -2.14
C PRO A 339 7.84 8.33 -1.71
N PRO A 340 9.15 8.60 -1.87
CA PRO A 340 10.22 7.62 -1.67
C PRO A 340 10.16 6.86 -0.34
N GLU A 341 9.57 7.48 0.68
CA GLU A 341 9.48 6.98 2.06
C GLU A 341 8.47 5.83 2.22
N VAL A 342 7.54 5.63 1.27
CA VAL A 342 6.56 4.53 1.26
C VAL A 342 6.90 3.40 0.31
N LEU A 343 7.77 3.62 -0.68
CA LEU A 343 8.08 2.65 -1.73
C LEU A 343 9.13 1.59 -1.36
N GLY A 344 9.85 1.77 -0.25
CA GLY A 344 10.94 0.88 0.17
C GLY A 344 12.22 1.03 -0.67
N VAL A 345 13.25 0.22 -0.37
CA VAL A 345 14.65 0.41 -0.86
C VAL A 345 14.90 -0.23 -2.23
N SER A 346 13.86 -0.38 -3.06
CA SER A 346 13.92 -1.33 -4.17
C SER A 346 14.84 -0.92 -5.33
N HIS A 347 15.18 0.36 -5.53
CA HIS A 347 16.32 0.94 -6.29
C HIS A 347 16.21 2.49 -6.28
N PRO A 348 17.31 3.25 -6.35
CA PRO A 348 17.25 4.69 -6.63
C PRO A 348 16.84 4.94 -8.08
N VAL A 349 15.81 5.75 -8.30
CA VAL A 349 15.39 6.24 -9.63
C VAL A 349 15.95 7.66 -9.86
N GLY A 350 16.17 8.05 -11.12
CA GLY A 350 16.77 9.33 -11.44
C GLY A 350 18.29 9.36 -11.36
N VAL A 351 18.93 8.19 -11.27
CA VAL A 351 20.40 8.04 -11.28
C VAL A 351 20.87 7.35 -12.57
N ARG A 352 22.08 7.69 -13.02
CA ARG A 352 22.71 7.02 -14.16
C ARG A 352 23.20 5.61 -13.79
N PRO A 353 23.11 4.65 -14.71
CA PRO A 353 23.63 3.31 -14.49
C PRO A 353 25.15 3.35 -14.26
N ARG A 354 25.63 2.50 -13.34
CA ARG A 354 27.07 2.33 -13.09
C ARG A 354 27.69 1.46 -14.18
N ARG A 355 29.03 1.47 -14.32
CA ARG A 355 29.75 0.62 -15.31
C ARG A 355 29.43 -0.87 -15.24
N THR A 356 29.01 -1.36 -14.09
CA THR A 356 28.65 -2.77 -13.82
C THR A 356 27.16 -3.07 -14.05
N THR A 357 26.41 -2.11 -14.59
CA THR A 357 24.95 -2.21 -14.76
C THR A 357 24.60 -1.86 -16.20
N LYS A 358 24.02 -2.81 -16.92
CA LYS A 358 23.55 -2.63 -18.30
C LYS A 358 22.05 -2.82 -18.33
N ILE A 359 21.30 -1.76 -18.59
CA ILE A 359 19.84 -1.83 -18.66
C ILE A 359 19.47 -2.46 -20.01
N PRO A 360 18.60 -3.49 -20.03
CA PRO A 360 18.10 -4.07 -21.27
C PRO A 360 17.46 -3.03 -22.19
N ASP A 361 17.74 -3.13 -23.49
CA ASP A 361 17.27 -2.17 -24.51
C ASP A 361 15.74 -2.16 -24.65
N ASP A 362 15.05 -3.19 -24.17
CA ASP A 362 13.58 -3.31 -24.19
C ASP A 362 12.89 -2.53 -23.06
N LEU A 363 13.64 -1.91 -22.15
CA LEU A 363 13.09 -1.12 -21.04
C LEU A 363 13.23 0.39 -21.28
N PRO A 364 12.16 1.18 -21.02
CA PRO A 364 12.19 2.61 -21.30
C PRO A 364 13.05 3.34 -20.25
N THR A 365 13.95 4.21 -20.71
CA THR A 365 14.81 5.05 -19.85
C THR A 365 14.75 6.51 -20.29
N LEU A 366 15.15 7.43 -19.41
CA LEU A 366 15.43 8.81 -19.83
C LEU A 366 16.79 8.88 -20.53
N GLU A 367 17.06 10.02 -21.17
CA GLU A 367 18.31 10.29 -21.86
C GLU A 367 19.55 9.95 -21.00
N GLY A 368 20.53 9.28 -21.59
CA GLY A 368 21.71 8.78 -20.87
C GLY A 368 21.47 7.51 -20.04
N GLY A 369 20.38 6.77 -20.31
CA GLY A 369 20.08 5.48 -19.68
C GLY A 369 19.57 5.59 -18.25
N ILE A 370 19.04 6.75 -17.84
CA ILE A 370 18.58 6.96 -16.47
C ILE A 370 17.31 6.14 -16.21
N ILE A 371 17.35 5.30 -15.17
CA ILE A 371 16.22 4.47 -14.74
C ILE A 371 15.19 5.33 -14.01
N THR A 372 13.92 5.08 -14.29
CA THR A 372 12.78 5.75 -13.67
C THR A 372 11.76 4.74 -13.16
N CYS A 373 10.69 5.21 -12.51
CA CYS A 373 9.61 4.32 -12.07
C CYS A 373 8.97 3.58 -13.26
N VAL A 374 8.82 4.26 -14.40
CA VAL A 374 8.16 3.69 -15.59
C VAL A 374 9.05 2.75 -16.40
N THR A 375 10.36 2.70 -16.08
CA THR A 375 11.28 1.69 -16.62
C THR A 375 10.84 0.29 -16.21
N CYS A 376 10.35 0.13 -14.99
CA CYS A 376 9.92 -1.15 -14.45
C CYS A 376 8.39 -1.27 -14.34
N HIS A 377 7.66 -0.16 -14.18
CA HIS A 377 6.22 -0.16 -13.95
C HIS A 377 5.42 0.42 -15.12
N GLU A 378 4.19 -0.09 -15.28
CA GLU A 378 3.20 0.42 -16.22
C GLU A 378 2.24 1.39 -15.52
N PRO A 379 2.31 2.71 -15.79
CA PRO A 379 1.57 3.72 -15.04
C PRO A 379 0.06 3.75 -15.32
N HIS A 380 -0.41 3.09 -16.39
CA HIS A 380 -1.82 2.91 -16.71
C HIS A 380 -2.37 1.56 -16.24
N GLY A 381 -1.54 0.75 -15.58
CA GLY A 381 -1.85 -0.64 -15.24
C GLY A 381 -1.21 -1.64 -16.20
N GLY A 382 -1.21 -2.91 -15.80
CA GLY A 382 -0.58 -4.01 -16.52
C GLY A 382 -1.14 -5.38 -16.12
N SER A 383 -0.72 -6.43 -16.82
CA SER A 383 -1.17 -7.80 -16.55
C SER A 383 -0.46 -8.47 -15.36
N ARG A 384 0.64 -7.89 -14.87
CA ARG A 384 1.47 -8.46 -13.80
C ARG A 384 1.30 -7.70 -12.48
N ARG A 385 1.54 -8.42 -11.37
CA ARG A 385 1.44 -7.89 -10.01
C ARG A 385 2.37 -6.68 -9.84
N TYR A 386 1.92 -5.68 -9.09
CA TYR A 386 2.62 -4.41 -8.90
C TYR A 386 2.86 -3.61 -10.19
N PHE A 387 2.08 -3.89 -11.25
CA PHE A 387 2.17 -3.20 -12.53
C PHE A 387 3.54 -3.38 -13.21
N GLY A 388 4.25 -4.48 -12.94
CA GLY A 388 5.59 -4.71 -13.49
C GLY A 388 5.57 -5.02 -14.99
N ARG A 389 6.47 -4.40 -15.76
CA ARG A 389 6.73 -4.74 -17.17
C ARG A 389 7.34 -6.13 -17.33
N LYS A 390 8.01 -6.63 -16.29
CA LYS A 390 8.56 -7.98 -16.14
C LYS A 390 8.20 -8.51 -14.75
N ASP A 391 8.34 -9.80 -14.52
CA ASP A 391 8.16 -10.37 -13.18
C ASP A 391 9.25 -9.84 -12.25
N LEU A 392 8.85 -9.18 -11.17
CA LEU A 392 9.76 -8.59 -10.17
C LEU A 392 10.32 -9.69 -9.25
N SER A 393 11.10 -10.59 -9.85
CA SER A 393 11.82 -11.70 -9.20
C SER A 393 13.32 -11.43 -9.17
N LYS A 394 14.11 -12.37 -8.63
CA LYS A 394 15.58 -12.32 -8.70
C LYS A 394 16.09 -12.21 -10.15
N ASP A 395 15.34 -12.71 -11.11
CA ASP A 395 15.73 -12.78 -12.52
C ASP A 395 15.75 -11.39 -13.17
N VAL A 396 14.89 -10.47 -12.72
CA VAL A 396 14.94 -9.08 -13.22
C VAL A 396 16.19 -8.36 -12.74
N CYS A 397 16.68 -8.66 -11.53
CA CYS A 397 17.88 -8.05 -10.98
C CYS A 397 19.13 -8.44 -11.79
N ILE A 398 19.28 -9.72 -12.13
CA ILE A 398 20.42 -10.22 -12.90
C ILE A 398 20.38 -9.78 -14.37
N SER A 399 19.21 -9.40 -14.89
CA SER A 399 19.10 -8.86 -16.26
C SER A 399 19.78 -7.50 -16.42
N CYS A 400 19.98 -6.76 -15.33
CA CYS A 400 20.63 -5.45 -15.35
C CYS A 400 22.04 -5.47 -14.74
N HIS A 401 22.35 -6.45 -13.90
CA HIS A 401 23.61 -6.54 -13.14
C HIS A 401 24.45 -7.73 -13.62
N GLU A 402 25.27 -7.51 -14.64
CA GLU A 402 26.22 -8.51 -15.13
C GLU A 402 27.40 -8.65 -14.15
N GLY A 403 27.61 -9.87 -13.60
CA GLY A 403 28.79 -10.22 -12.80
C GLY A 403 28.64 -10.15 -11.27
N TYR A 404 27.41 -10.25 -10.73
CA TYR A 404 27.17 -10.41 -9.29
C TYR A 404 27.06 -11.87 -8.84
#